data_AF-A0A0D3AN51-F1
#
_entry.id   AF-A0A0D3AN51-F1
#
_cell.length_a   1.000
_cell.length_b   1.000
_cell.length_c   1.000
_cell.angle_alpha   90.00
_cell.angle_beta   90.00
_cell.angle_gamma   90.00
#
_symmetry.space_group_name_H-M   'P 1'
#
loop_
_entity.id
_entity.type
_entity.pdbx_description
1 polymer ?
#
loop_
_entity_poly.entity_id
_entity_poly.type
_entity_poly.pdbx_seq_one_letter_code
_entity_poly.pdbx_strand_id
1 'polypeptide(L)'
;MFKRRFRMNKSLFLRIVERISNEVPYFQQRRSACGRNGLSPLQKCTATIRMLAYGQSGDTYDEYLRLGDSTARLCLANFNDAIILLFGDEYLRSPTAEDLQRLLDVGEVRGFPGMIGSIDCMHWE
;
A
#
# COMPACT_ATOMS: atom_id res chain seq x y z
N MET A 1 13.44 -3.67 -10.86
CA MET A 1 12.14 -4.20 -11.34
C MET A 1 11.02 -4.03 -10.30
N PHE A 2 11.17 -4.52 -9.05
CA PHE A 2 10.13 -4.43 -8.01
C PHE A 2 9.60 -3.01 -7.73
N LYS A 3 10.48 -2.05 -7.40
CA LYS A 3 10.10 -0.64 -7.15
C LYS A 3 9.30 -0.01 -8.30
N ARG A 4 9.57 -0.39 -9.56
CA ARG A 4 8.81 0.13 -10.72
C ARG A 4 7.38 -0.43 -10.78
N ARG A 5 7.18 -1.68 -10.34
CA ARG A 5 5.88 -2.38 -10.37
C ARG A 5 4.96 -2.06 -9.19
N PHE A 6 5.53 -1.75 -8.03
CA PHE A 6 4.78 -1.53 -6.80
C PHE A 6 4.89 -0.11 -6.24
N ARG A 7 5.69 0.75 -6.88
CA ARG A 7 6.02 2.13 -6.42
C ARG A 7 6.55 2.19 -4.97
N MET A 8 6.98 1.06 -4.43
CA MET A 8 7.47 0.93 -3.06
C MET A 8 8.67 -0.02 -2.98
N ASN A 9 9.39 0.04 -1.85
CA ASN A 9 10.50 -0.87 -1.60
C ASN A 9 10.00 -2.28 -1.22
N LYS A 10 10.79 -3.33 -1.52
CA LYS A 10 10.39 -4.73 -1.29
C LYS A 10 10.23 -5.06 0.21
N SER A 11 11.06 -4.47 1.07
CA SER A 11 11.03 -4.73 2.51
C SER A 11 9.71 -4.26 3.13
N LEU A 12 9.30 -3.02 2.83
CA LEU A 12 8.03 -2.43 3.26
C LEU A 12 6.84 -3.22 2.72
N PHE A 13 6.88 -3.64 1.45
CA PHE A 13 5.84 -4.50 0.90
C PHE A 13 5.70 -5.80 1.71
N LEU A 14 6.80 -6.50 1.99
CA LEU A 14 6.76 -7.74 2.75
C LEU A 14 6.29 -7.51 4.19
N ARG A 15 6.75 -6.44 4.84
CA ARG A 15 6.30 -6.01 6.17
C ARG A 15 4.78 -5.77 6.21
N ILE A 16 4.23 -5.12 5.18
CA ILE A 16 2.78 -4.90 5.06
C ILE A 16 2.05 -6.23 4.90
N VAL A 17 2.50 -7.10 3.98
CA VAL A 17 1.85 -8.40 3.74
C VAL A 17 1.87 -9.24 5.01
N GLU A 18 3.01 -9.37 5.67
CA GLU A 18 3.15 -10.16 6.91
C GLU A 18 2.23 -9.64 8.01
N ARG A 19 2.28 -8.34 8.29
CA ARG A 19 1.52 -7.74 9.39
C ARG A 19 0.01 -7.84 9.15
N ILE A 20 -0.45 -7.51 7.95
CA ILE A 20 -1.87 -7.63 7.58
C ILE A 20 -2.33 -9.09 7.62
N SER A 21 -1.48 -10.04 7.20
CA SER A 21 -1.82 -11.48 7.24
C SER A 21 -2.03 -11.97 8.67
N ASN A 22 -1.25 -11.46 9.62
CA ASN A 22 -1.32 -11.88 11.01
C ASN A 22 -2.46 -11.20 11.76
N GLU A 23 -2.67 -9.90 11.53
CA GLU A 23 -3.59 -9.08 12.33
C GLU A 23 -4.99 -8.94 11.74
N VAL A 24 -5.18 -9.19 10.43
CA VAL A 24 -6.46 -8.95 9.74
C VAL A 24 -7.08 -10.27 9.25
N PRO A 25 -8.18 -10.73 9.87
CA PRO A 25 -8.80 -12.02 9.55
C PRO A 25 -9.19 -12.19 8.08
N TYR A 26 -9.52 -11.10 7.38
CA TYR A 26 -9.87 -11.12 5.96
C TYR A 26 -8.68 -11.53 5.08
N PHE A 27 -7.44 -11.19 5.44
CA PHE A 27 -6.27 -11.48 4.63
C PHE A 27 -5.67 -12.85 4.88
N GLN A 28 -5.99 -13.48 6.02
CA GLN A 28 -5.63 -14.86 6.30
C GLN A 28 -6.16 -15.80 5.21
N GLN A 29 -5.32 -16.72 4.75
CA GLN A 29 -5.74 -17.71 3.75
C GLN A 29 -6.66 -18.73 4.42
N ARG A 30 -7.88 -18.88 3.87
CA ARG A 30 -8.88 -19.85 4.36
C ARG A 30 -9.25 -20.82 3.25
N ARG A 31 -9.71 -22.01 3.62
CA ARG A 31 -10.31 -22.96 2.66
C ARG A 31 -11.72 -22.50 2.30
N SER A 32 -12.05 -22.58 1.02
CA SER A 32 -13.42 -22.38 0.53
C SER A 32 -14.31 -23.56 0.91
N ALA A 33 -15.63 -23.40 0.71
CA ALA A 33 -16.61 -24.45 0.95
C ALA A 33 -16.33 -25.74 0.12
N CYS A 34 -15.65 -25.62 -1.01
CA CYS A 34 -15.22 -26.76 -1.84
C CYS A 34 -13.87 -27.35 -1.40
N GLY A 35 -13.33 -26.95 -0.25
CA GLY A 35 -12.05 -27.43 0.29
C GLY A 35 -10.79 -26.87 -0.38
N ARG A 36 -10.93 -25.99 -1.38
CA ARG A 36 -9.78 -25.36 -2.06
C ARG A 36 -9.24 -24.19 -1.25
N ASN A 37 -7.93 -24.00 -1.21
CA ASN A 37 -7.36 -22.81 -0.60
C ASN A 37 -7.82 -21.55 -1.36
N GLY A 38 -8.38 -20.58 -0.65
CA GLY A 38 -8.70 -19.27 -1.20
C GLY A 38 -7.45 -18.47 -1.52
N LEU A 39 -7.65 -17.22 -1.96
CA LEU A 39 -6.54 -16.31 -2.30
C LEU A 39 -5.60 -16.11 -1.11
N SER A 40 -4.30 -16.18 -1.39
CA SER A 40 -3.28 -15.93 -0.38
C SER A 40 -3.22 -14.43 -0.04
N PRO A 41 -2.75 -14.08 1.18
CA PRO A 41 -2.55 -12.69 1.54
C PRO A 41 -1.64 -11.95 0.54
N LEU A 42 -0.58 -12.62 0.06
CA LEU A 42 0.31 -12.07 -0.95
C LEU A 42 -0.43 -11.71 -2.24
N GLN A 43 -1.35 -12.56 -2.71
CA GLN A 43 -2.18 -12.27 -3.89
C GLN A 43 -3.09 -11.07 -3.64
N LYS A 44 -3.80 -11.04 -2.49
CA LYS A 44 -4.69 -9.93 -2.13
C LYS A 44 -3.94 -8.60 -2.04
N CYS A 45 -2.84 -8.55 -1.30
CA CYS A 45 -2.03 -7.34 -1.15
C CYS A 45 -1.38 -6.92 -2.48
N THR A 46 -0.93 -7.87 -3.31
CA THR A 46 -0.37 -7.58 -4.64
C THR A 46 -1.39 -6.89 -5.54
N ALA A 47 -2.62 -7.41 -5.59
CA ALA A 47 -3.70 -6.80 -6.36
C ALA A 47 -3.98 -5.38 -5.88
N THR A 48 -4.22 -5.21 -4.58
CA THR A 48 -4.58 -3.93 -4.00
C THR A 48 -3.50 -2.86 -4.19
N ILE A 49 -2.23 -3.20 -3.91
CA ILE A 49 -1.14 -2.22 -4.04
C ILE A 49 -0.94 -1.83 -5.50
N ARG A 50 -1.16 -2.74 -6.46
CA ARG A 50 -1.11 -2.40 -7.89
C ARG A 50 -2.29 -1.52 -8.31
N MET A 51 -3.50 -1.75 -7.77
CA MET A 51 -4.63 -0.85 -8.00
C MET A 51 -4.31 0.57 -7.51
N LEU A 52 -3.75 0.70 -6.29
CA LEU A 52 -3.34 1.98 -5.71
C LEU A 52 -2.19 2.65 -6.49
N ALA A 53 -1.18 1.89 -6.89
CA ALA A 53 0.02 2.44 -7.53
C ALA A 53 -0.20 2.99 -8.95
N TYR A 54 -1.26 2.56 -9.63
CA TYR A 54 -1.53 2.91 -11.03
C TYR A 54 -2.90 3.55 -11.25
N GLY A 55 -3.74 3.67 -10.22
CA GLY A 55 -5.06 4.28 -10.32
C GLY A 55 -6.01 3.59 -11.29
N GLN A 56 -5.83 2.27 -11.52
CA GLN A 56 -6.61 1.51 -12.50
C GLN A 56 -7.80 0.80 -11.83
N SER A 57 -8.88 0.59 -12.60
CA SER A 57 -10.03 -0.22 -12.15
C SER A 57 -9.61 -1.68 -11.91
N GLY A 58 -10.33 -2.36 -11.01
CA GLY A 58 -10.11 -3.78 -10.69
C GLY A 58 -10.11 -4.68 -11.92
N ASP A 59 -10.87 -4.30 -12.96
CA ASP A 59 -11.02 -5.02 -14.22
C ASP A 59 -9.70 -5.19 -15.01
N THR A 60 -8.76 -4.25 -14.87
CA THR A 60 -7.48 -4.31 -15.61
C THR A 60 -6.50 -5.37 -15.08
N TYR A 61 -6.75 -5.92 -13.89
CA TYR A 61 -5.88 -6.92 -13.25
C TYR A 61 -6.48 -8.33 -13.19
N ASP A 62 -7.65 -8.56 -13.80
CA ASP A 62 -8.23 -9.89 -13.94
C ASP A 62 -7.23 -10.88 -14.59
N GLU A 63 -6.38 -10.39 -15.49
CA GLU A 63 -5.36 -11.21 -16.17
C GLU A 63 -4.21 -11.69 -15.27
N TYR A 64 -3.87 -11.00 -14.17
CA TYR A 64 -2.68 -11.36 -13.37
C TYR A 64 -2.99 -12.22 -12.14
N LEU A 65 -4.16 -12.05 -11.53
CA LEU A 65 -4.52 -12.73 -10.29
C LEU A 65 -5.90 -13.40 -10.33
N ARG A 66 -6.66 -13.25 -11.43
CA ARG A 66 -8.01 -13.80 -11.63
C ARG A 66 -8.94 -13.47 -10.47
N LEU A 67 -8.93 -12.20 -10.09
CA LEU A 67 -9.71 -11.63 -9.00
C LEU A 67 -10.96 -11.01 -9.59
N GLY A 68 -12.13 -11.56 -9.24
CA GLY A 68 -13.40 -10.94 -9.62
C GLY A 68 -13.49 -9.52 -9.08
N ASP A 69 -14.05 -8.61 -9.86
CA ASP A 69 -14.12 -7.17 -9.58
C ASP A 69 -14.72 -6.84 -8.19
N SER A 70 -15.77 -7.57 -7.77
CA SER A 70 -16.32 -7.46 -6.41
C SER A 70 -15.32 -7.83 -5.31
N THR A 71 -14.49 -8.85 -5.55
CA THR A 71 -13.44 -9.29 -4.61
C THR A 71 -12.28 -8.30 -4.60
N ALA A 72 -11.92 -7.72 -5.74
CA ALA A 72 -10.90 -6.68 -5.85
C ALA A 72 -11.29 -5.42 -5.06
N ARG A 73 -12.52 -4.93 -5.21
CA ARG A 73 -13.05 -3.80 -4.43
C ARG A 73 -13.08 -4.11 -2.93
N LEU A 74 -13.53 -5.30 -2.55
CA LEU A 74 -13.55 -5.70 -1.14
C LEU A 74 -12.14 -5.81 -0.55
N CYS A 75 -11.19 -6.35 -1.30
CA CYS A 75 -9.77 -6.38 -0.89
C CYS A 75 -9.21 -4.97 -0.74
N LEU A 76 -9.54 -4.04 -1.63
CA LEU A 76 -9.11 -2.65 -1.54
C LEU A 76 -9.64 -1.97 -0.26
N ALA A 77 -10.94 -2.12 0.02
CA ALA A 77 -11.56 -1.56 1.22
C ALA A 77 -10.92 -2.11 2.50
N ASN A 78 -10.87 -3.44 2.66
CA ASN A 78 -10.27 -4.07 3.84
C ASN A 78 -8.77 -3.74 3.98
N PHE A 79 -8.06 -3.56 2.86
CA PHE A 79 -6.65 -3.18 2.89
C PHE A 79 -6.47 -1.75 3.39
N ASN A 80 -7.28 -0.80 2.93
CA ASN A 80 -7.19 0.59 3.39
C ASN A 80 -7.45 0.69 4.89
N ASP A 81 -8.50 0.04 5.38
CA ASP A 81 -8.81 0.00 6.81
C ASP A 81 -7.66 -0.63 7.61
N ALA A 82 -7.08 -1.72 7.10
CA ALA A 82 -5.93 -2.37 7.70
C ALA A 82 -4.68 -1.48 7.74
N ILE A 83 -4.41 -0.72 6.66
CA ILE A 83 -3.27 0.19 6.62
C ILE A 83 -3.46 1.32 7.63
N ILE A 84 -4.65 1.93 7.69
CA ILE A 84 -4.94 2.98 8.67
C ILE A 84 -4.77 2.43 10.09
N LEU A 85 -5.34 1.25 10.38
CA LEU A 85 -5.26 0.65 11.70
C LEU A 85 -3.83 0.29 12.12
N LEU A 86 -3.04 -0.31 11.23
CA LEU A 86 -1.74 -0.91 11.59
C LEU A 86 -0.56 0.05 11.42
N PHE A 87 -0.70 1.02 10.51
CA PHE A 87 0.37 1.90 10.08
C PHE A 87 0.01 3.39 10.21
N GLY A 88 -1.22 3.72 10.65
CA GLY A 88 -1.69 5.10 10.84
C GLY A 88 -0.78 5.91 11.74
N ASP A 89 -0.44 5.36 12.90
CA ASP A 89 0.41 6.05 13.87
C ASP A 89 1.85 6.25 13.37
N GLU A 90 2.32 5.42 12.44
CA GLU A 90 3.68 5.55 11.89
C GLU A 90 3.73 6.51 10.70
N TYR A 91 2.73 6.44 9.80
CA TYR A 91 2.79 7.10 8.48
C TYR A 91 1.71 8.14 8.22
N LEU A 92 0.58 8.12 8.92
CA LEU A 92 -0.52 9.09 8.77
C LEU A 92 -0.59 10.11 9.91
N ARG A 93 0.41 10.10 10.82
CA ARG A 93 0.57 11.13 11.86
C ARG A 93 1.17 12.42 11.30
N SER A 94 1.03 13.49 12.06
CA SER A 94 1.77 14.73 11.80
C SER A 94 3.30 14.47 11.85
N PRO A 95 4.08 15.08 10.93
CA PRO A 95 5.54 14.98 10.97
C PRO A 95 6.10 15.49 12.31
N THR A 96 7.08 14.78 12.86
CA THR A 96 7.85 15.30 14.00
C THR A 96 8.92 16.29 13.52
N ALA A 97 9.55 17.02 14.43
CA ALA A 97 10.69 17.86 14.09
C ALA A 97 11.85 17.05 13.44
N GLU A 98 12.03 15.79 13.86
CA GLU A 98 13.03 14.89 13.26
C GLU A 98 12.67 14.49 11.82
N ASP A 99 11.39 14.17 11.57
CA ASP A 99 10.92 13.90 10.20
C ASP A 99 11.12 15.12 9.30
N LEU A 100 10.83 16.31 9.83
CA LEU A 100 10.98 17.57 9.13
C LEU A 100 12.44 17.82 8.76
N GLN A 101 13.34 17.69 9.73
CA GLN A 101 14.78 17.85 9.50
C GLN A 101 15.29 16.86 8.47
N ARG A 102 14.90 15.58 8.60
CA ARG A 102 15.27 14.53 7.64
C ARG A 102 14.76 14.85 6.24
N LEU A 103 13.57 15.41 6.08
CA LEU A 103 13.03 15.81 4.78
C LEU A 103 13.79 17.00 4.20
N LEU A 104 14.15 17.99 5.03
CA LEU A 104 14.96 19.13 4.63
C LEU A 104 16.36 18.70 4.17
N ASP A 105 17.03 17.83 4.91
CA ASP A 105 18.36 17.31 4.54
C ASP A 105 18.32 16.58 3.19
N VAL A 106 17.26 15.81 2.95
CA VAL A 106 17.04 15.14 1.65
C VAL A 106 16.74 16.15 0.54
N GLY A 107 16.01 17.22 0.84
CA GLY A 107 15.75 18.33 -0.08
C GLY A 107 17.04 19.03 -0.49
N GLU A 108 17.87 19.42 0.47
CA GLU A 108 19.19 20.03 0.27
C GLU A 108 20.08 19.17 -0.65
N VAL A 109 20.23 17.88 -0.33
CA VAL A 109 21.04 16.95 -1.14
C VAL A 109 20.52 16.81 -2.58
N ARG A 110 19.21 17.02 -2.79
CA ARG A 110 18.59 16.97 -4.11
C ARG A 110 18.57 18.32 -4.84
N GLY A 111 19.10 19.39 -4.23
CA GLY A 111 19.11 20.74 -4.80
C GLY A 111 17.82 21.54 -4.57
N PHE A 112 17.03 21.15 -3.57
CA PHE A 112 15.78 21.78 -3.17
C PHE A 112 15.86 22.30 -1.73
N PRO A 113 16.68 23.33 -1.47
CA PRO A 113 16.89 23.85 -0.12
C PRO A 113 15.60 24.39 0.49
N GLY A 114 15.35 24.09 1.76
CA GLY A 114 14.14 24.51 2.47
C GLY A 114 12.83 23.81 2.04
N MET A 115 12.87 22.85 1.11
CA MET A 115 11.67 22.15 0.67
C MET A 115 11.35 20.92 1.51
N ILE A 116 10.11 20.87 2.01
CA ILE A 116 9.57 19.75 2.75
C ILE A 116 8.64 18.98 1.81
N GLY A 117 9.15 17.92 1.20
CA GLY A 117 8.40 17.06 0.30
C GLY A 117 8.70 17.27 -1.19
N SER A 118 8.01 16.48 -2.02
CA SER A 118 7.93 16.74 -3.47
C SER A 118 6.93 17.87 -3.66
N ILE A 119 7.28 18.90 -4.43
CA ILE A 119 6.29 19.85 -4.93
C ILE A 119 5.18 19.05 -5.62
N ASP A 120 4.01 19.05 -5.01
CA ASP A 120 2.72 18.93 -5.70
C ASP A 120 1.99 20.23 -5.34
N CYS A 121 2.25 21.33 -6.04
CA CYS A 121 1.49 21.77 -7.22
C CYS A 121 -0.03 21.89 -7.06
N MET A 122 -0.61 21.79 -5.86
CA MET A 122 -1.95 22.34 -5.59
C MET A 122 -1.98 23.08 -4.25
N HIS A 123 -2.02 24.41 -4.35
CA HIS A 123 -2.64 25.37 -3.42
C HIS A 123 -3.03 24.81 -2.05
N TRP A 124 -2.29 25.22 -1.02
CA TRP A 124 -2.88 25.38 0.30
C TRP A 124 -3.45 26.81 0.33
N GLU A 125 -4.77 26.92 0.46
CA GLU A 125 -5.41 28.09 1.08
C GLU A 125 -5.46 27.88 2.60
#